data_AF-A0A141RNQ2-F1
#
_entry.id   AF-A0A141RNQ2-F1
#
_cell.length_a   1.000
_cell.length_b   1.000
_cell.length_c   1.000
_cell.angle_alpha   90.00
_cell.angle_beta   90.00
_cell.angle_gamma   90.00
#
_symmetry.space_group_name_H-M   'P 1'
#
loop_
_entity.id
_entity.type
_entity.pdbx_description
1 polymer ?
#
loop_
_entity_poly.entity_id
_entity_poly.type
_entity_poly.pdbx_seq_one_letter_code
_entity_poly.pdbx_strand_id
1 'polypeptide(L)'
;TVDGIANTGYERSYRIDLPRANSGWQIRVRRLTENKNNNKTADVSRIESITEIVDAKLRYPNTALLFVQFDSTLFDGRTPTVTVKAKGLVIRVPSNYDPVERTYSGSWDGTFKWAWSNNPAWIFYDLVLNKRYGLGKRISSDQVDKWTLYQIGQYCDAPVSDGAGGKEARYLCDLYISQRTDAWTVLMDLANIFRGMISWSNNLLSVDADMPREMDPDFVFNKSNIVGSFTFSSTSERTNYSAAIVTYSNPQNNYQDDQASVYSQEVADRFGFNTIELSRIGCTRESEAQRHGAYAIETNRDDNGVEFKTGMEGRIPRVGKVIGINNAPMAGRQNGGRVAAVSGKRITLDRAVAAKAGDTLIINLPDGKSQGRKVHSVQDRIVTVEQEYNPAPQAEAGWILDQSDLAIQQFRVKRVVNNNDGTVTINGLPYNPNKFPRVDDGAVIEDRPVTVVPPRGQEAPDDITISSLYRVSQGIGITTLVATWSPVKNAIAYEMQWRQNNGDWINLPRTGNTRFEVDGIYTGRYVVRVRAINAQDIASVWEISKETELTGKSGAPLPPLALATRSLVHGVQVSWEFPTGSGDTLRTELQYSKNQDGSAPMPLSDVAYPGKSYQQMGRSREMPAEWPEF
;
A
#
# COMPACT_ATOMS: atom_id res chain seq x y z
N THR A 1 -46.44 -53.72 -1.61
CA THR A 1 -47.51 -53.08 -2.41
C THR A 1 -46.94 -51.89 -3.16
N VAL A 2 -47.79 -51.22 -3.94
CA VAL A 2 -47.55 -49.92 -4.55
C VAL A 2 -48.85 -49.16 -4.34
N ASP A 3 -48.77 -47.98 -3.74
CA ASP A 3 -49.93 -47.19 -3.32
C ASP A 3 -49.67 -45.73 -3.74
N GLY A 4 -50.56 -45.15 -4.54
CA GLY A 4 -50.39 -43.84 -5.16
C GLY A 4 -51.33 -43.61 -6.36
N ILE A 5 -51.34 -42.38 -6.89
CA ILE A 5 -52.08 -42.00 -8.11
C ILE A 5 -51.06 -41.67 -9.19
N ALA A 6 -51.19 -42.28 -10.37
CA ALA A 6 -50.36 -42.01 -11.54
C ALA A 6 -51.22 -41.98 -12.81
N ASN A 7 -51.02 -40.96 -13.65
CA ASN A 7 -51.74 -40.80 -14.93
C ASN A 7 -51.07 -41.56 -16.08
N THR A 8 -49.83 -42.00 -15.88
CA THR A 8 -49.07 -42.92 -16.72
C THR A 8 -48.76 -44.20 -15.94
N GLY A 9 -48.32 -45.26 -16.62
CA GLY A 9 -47.98 -46.53 -15.97
C GLY A 9 -46.88 -46.37 -14.93
N TYR A 10 -47.05 -46.96 -13.74
CA TYR A 10 -46.01 -46.99 -12.71
C TYR A 10 -45.07 -48.18 -12.95
N GLU A 11 -43.84 -47.87 -13.36
CA GLU A 11 -42.76 -48.85 -13.52
C GLU A 11 -42.00 -49.07 -12.21
N ARG A 12 -41.55 -50.31 -11.98
CA ARG A 12 -40.70 -50.64 -10.81
C ARG A 12 -39.73 -51.76 -11.13
N SER A 13 -38.46 -51.41 -11.25
CA SER A 13 -37.35 -52.35 -11.45
C SER A 13 -37.13 -53.23 -10.21
N TYR A 14 -36.91 -54.52 -10.44
CA TYR A 14 -36.45 -55.46 -9.43
C TYR A 14 -35.21 -56.19 -9.96
N ARG A 15 -34.07 -56.05 -9.28
CA ARG A 15 -32.89 -56.86 -9.54
C ARG A 15 -33.12 -58.27 -8.98
N ILE A 16 -32.83 -59.29 -9.77
CA ILE A 16 -32.87 -60.70 -9.37
C ILE A 16 -31.47 -61.26 -9.63
N ASP A 17 -30.74 -61.60 -8.58
CA ASP A 17 -29.41 -62.20 -8.70
C ASP A 17 -29.55 -63.69 -9.07
N LEU A 18 -29.26 -64.02 -10.33
CA LEU A 18 -29.49 -65.35 -10.88
C LEU A 18 -28.29 -66.29 -10.61
N PRO A 19 -28.51 -67.49 -10.03
CA PRO A 19 -27.43 -68.46 -9.78
C PRO A 19 -26.96 -69.09 -11.10
N ARG A 20 -25.66 -69.41 -11.20
CA ARG A 20 -25.04 -69.98 -12.43
C ARG A 20 -25.85 -71.15 -13.01
N ALA A 21 -26.41 -70.96 -14.20
CA ALA A 21 -27.12 -72.00 -14.95
C ALA A 21 -26.31 -72.51 -16.15
N ASN A 22 -26.56 -73.76 -16.56
CA ASN A 22 -25.93 -74.39 -17.72
C ASN A 22 -26.79 -74.30 -19.00
N SER A 23 -28.06 -73.87 -18.89
CA SER A 23 -29.04 -73.84 -19.98
C SER A 23 -29.98 -72.62 -19.92
N GLY A 24 -29.55 -71.54 -19.26
CA GLY A 24 -30.36 -70.33 -19.01
C GLY A 24 -31.37 -70.46 -17.86
N TRP A 25 -32.24 -69.45 -17.73
CA TRP A 25 -33.21 -69.30 -16.65
C TRP A 25 -34.62 -69.04 -17.19
N GLN A 26 -35.65 -69.39 -16.42
CA GLN A 26 -37.04 -69.00 -16.69
C GLN A 26 -37.57 -68.13 -15.56
N ILE A 27 -37.90 -66.88 -15.87
CA ILE A 27 -38.50 -65.93 -14.92
C ILE A 27 -40.02 -65.95 -15.11
N ARG A 28 -40.77 -66.18 -14.03
CA ARG A 28 -42.25 -66.14 -14.04
C ARG A 28 -42.76 -65.13 -13.02
N VAL A 29 -43.30 -64.02 -13.50
CA VAL A 29 -44.10 -63.11 -12.67
C VAL A 29 -45.47 -63.74 -12.40
N ARG A 30 -45.96 -63.66 -11.16
CA ARG A 30 -47.30 -64.08 -10.76
C ARG A 30 -47.87 -63.08 -9.76
N ARG A 31 -49.04 -62.53 -10.06
CA ARG A 31 -49.84 -61.77 -9.09
C ARG A 31 -50.38 -62.74 -8.02
N LEU A 32 -50.20 -62.41 -6.74
CA LEU A 32 -50.64 -63.25 -5.60
C LEU A 32 -51.92 -62.73 -4.92
N THR A 33 -52.40 -61.55 -5.30
CA THR A 33 -53.62 -60.92 -4.79
C THR A 33 -54.76 -61.03 -5.80
N GLU A 34 -56.00 -61.16 -5.34
CA GLU A 34 -57.18 -61.07 -6.19
C GLU A 34 -57.35 -59.68 -6.80
N ASN A 35 -58.06 -59.57 -7.92
CA ASN A 35 -58.38 -58.28 -8.55
C ASN A 35 -59.37 -57.47 -7.69
N LYS A 36 -59.13 -56.16 -7.56
CA LYS A 36 -60.05 -55.24 -6.87
C LYS A 36 -61.23 -54.80 -7.73
N ASN A 37 -61.25 -55.16 -9.02
CA ASN A 37 -62.42 -55.13 -9.92
C ASN A 37 -63.26 -53.83 -9.84
N ASN A 38 -62.61 -52.67 -9.84
CA ASN A 38 -63.29 -51.37 -9.73
C ASN A 38 -62.64 -50.30 -10.60
N ASN A 39 -63.44 -49.30 -11.01
CA ASN A 39 -63.04 -48.25 -11.94
C ASN A 39 -62.00 -47.24 -11.39
N LYS A 40 -61.52 -47.43 -10.15
CA LYS A 40 -60.48 -46.62 -9.50
C LYS A 40 -59.19 -47.41 -9.23
N THR A 41 -59.03 -48.63 -9.75
CA THR A 41 -57.83 -49.45 -9.56
C THR A 41 -57.46 -50.20 -10.85
N ALA A 42 -56.31 -49.88 -11.42
CA ALA A 42 -55.76 -50.64 -12.54
C ALA A 42 -55.12 -51.95 -12.03
N ASP A 43 -55.80 -53.08 -12.22
CA ASP A 43 -55.35 -54.40 -11.77
C ASP A 43 -54.32 -55.08 -12.71
N VAL A 44 -53.99 -54.45 -13.85
CA VAL A 44 -53.10 -55.02 -14.87
C VAL A 44 -51.64 -54.65 -14.58
N SER A 45 -50.80 -55.66 -14.36
CA SER A 45 -49.33 -55.52 -14.36
C SER A 45 -48.76 -56.16 -15.62
N ARG A 46 -47.79 -55.49 -16.26
CA ARG A 46 -47.03 -55.98 -17.42
C ARG A 46 -45.54 -56.02 -17.09
N ILE A 47 -44.79 -56.82 -17.84
CA ILE A 47 -43.32 -56.73 -17.87
C ILE A 47 -43.00 -55.82 -19.05
N GLU A 48 -42.55 -54.60 -18.77
CA GLU A 48 -42.27 -53.60 -19.82
C GLU A 48 -40.93 -53.90 -20.52
N SER A 49 -39.92 -54.31 -19.76
CA SER A 49 -38.63 -54.78 -20.28
C SER A 49 -38.00 -55.83 -19.36
N ILE A 50 -37.07 -56.61 -19.93
CA ILE A 50 -36.13 -57.46 -19.19
C ILE A 50 -34.74 -57.12 -19.73
N THR A 51 -33.83 -56.74 -18.85
CA THR A 51 -32.45 -56.36 -19.20
C THR A 51 -31.49 -57.25 -18.44
N GLU A 52 -30.57 -57.93 -19.16
CA GLU A 52 -29.48 -58.66 -18.53
C GLU A 52 -28.44 -57.66 -17.99
N ILE A 53 -28.24 -57.66 -16.67
CA ILE A 53 -27.21 -56.85 -16.01
C ILE A 53 -25.98 -57.73 -15.79
N VAL A 54 -25.04 -57.68 -16.74
CA VAL A 54 -23.72 -58.29 -16.58
C VAL A 54 -22.86 -57.37 -15.71
N ASP A 55 -22.69 -57.72 -14.44
CA ASP A 55 -21.83 -56.99 -13.48
C ASP A 55 -20.35 -57.06 -13.87
N ALA A 56 -19.94 -56.21 -14.83
CA ALA A 56 -18.54 -56.03 -15.17
C ALA A 56 -17.79 -55.37 -14.00
N LYS A 57 -16.74 -56.04 -13.48
CA LYS A 57 -15.84 -55.47 -12.45
C LYS A 57 -14.89 -54.41 -13.04
N LEU A 58 -15.48 -53.33 -13.55
CA LEU A 58 -14.80 -52.18 -14.10
C LEU A 58 -14.08 -51.43 -12.98
N ARG A 59 -12.74 -51.48 -13.01
CA ARG A 59 -11.92 -50.58 -12.20
C ARG A 59 -11.89 -49.24 -12.91
N TYR A 60 -12.29 -48.18 -12.22
CA TYR A 60 -12.13 -46.78 -12.64
C TYR A 60 -10.93 -46.17 -11.88
N PRO A 61 -9.68 -46.48 -12.26
CA PRO A 61 -8.51 -46.01 -11.52
C PRO A 61 -8.39 -44.49 -11.60
N ASN A 62 -8.12 -43.85 -10.46
CA ASN A 62 -8.00 -42.40 -10.32
C ASN A 62 -9.31 -41.65 -10.67
N THR A 63 -10.43 -42.20 -10.15
CA THR A 63 -11.78 -41.60 -10.16
C THR A 63 -12.38 -41.75 -8.76
N ALA A 64 -12.95 -40.68 -8.21
CA ALA A 64 -13.81 -40.75 -7.03
C ALA A 64 -15.26 -40.92 -7.46
N LEU A 65 -16.06 -41.65 -6.68
CA LEU A 65 -17.49 -41.86 -6.91
C LEU A 65 -18.27 -41.36 -5.69
N LEU A 66 -19.28 -40.53 -5.92
CA LEU A 66 -20.27 -40.14 -4.93
C LEU A 66 -21.63 -40.69 -5.36
N PHE A 67 -22.31 -41.37 -4.44
CA PHE A 67 -23.70 -41.79 -4.60
C PHE A 67 -24.53 -41.03 -3.58
N VAL A 68 -25.64 -40.43 -4.03
CA VAL A 68 -26.60 -39.73 -3.18
C VAL A 68 -27.99 -40.25 -3.53
N GLN A 69 -28.78 -40.56 -2.50
CA GLN A 69 -30.17 -40.95 -2.64
C GLN A 69 -31.05 -39.99 -1.85
N PHE A 70 -32.16 -39.58 -2.45
CA PHE A 70 -33.14 -38.66 -1.90
C PHE A 70 -34.54 -39.08 -2.35
N ASP A 71 -35.57 -38.61 -1.65
CA ASP A 71 -36.96 -38.81 -2.07
C ASP A 71 -37.30 -37.85 -3.23
N SER A 72 -37.92 -38.35 -4.30
CA SER A 72 -38.28 -37.56 -5.47
C SER A 72 -39.45 -36.58 -5.21
N THR A 73 -40.24 -36.80 -4.16
CA THR A 73 -41.29 -35.88 -3.72
C THR A 73 -40.75 -34.54 -3.22
N LEU A 74 -39.50 -34.51 -2.73
CA LEU A 74 -38.84 -33.29 -2.25
C LEU A 74 -38.45 -32.31 -3.36
N PHE A 75 -38.48 -32.74 -4.63
CA PHE A 75 -37.96 -31.97 -5.77
C PHE A 75 -38.97 -31.81 -6.92
N ASP A 76 -40.24 -32.14 -6.72
CA ASP A 76 -41.33 -31.95 -7.70
C ASP A 76 -40.99 -32.46 -9.11
N GLY A 77 -40.47 -33.70 -9.18
CA GLY A 77 -40.07 -34.35 -10.44
C GLY A 77 -38.80 -33.80 -11.09
N ARG A 78 -38.10 -32.82 -10.50
CA ARG A 78 -36.84 -32.27 -11.00
C ARG A 78 -35.64 -33.04 -10.45
N THR A 79 -34.59 -33.17 -11.25
CA THR A 79 -33.28 -33.65 -10.79
C THR A 79 -32.62 -32.56 -9.93
N PRO A 80 -32.25 -32.82 -8.66
CA PRO A 80 -31.56 -31.82 -7.84
C PRO A 80 -30.10 -31.65 -8.25
N THR A 81 -29.61 -30.41 -8.13
CA THR A 81 -28.18 -30.09 -8.27
C THR A 81 -27.43 -30.51 -7.01
N VAL A 82 -26.37 -31.32 -7.17
CA VAL A 82 -25.51 -31.75 -6.06
C VAL A 82 -24.17 -31.02 -6.12
N THR A 83 -23.96 -30.06 -5.21
CA THR A 83 -22.69 -29.34 -5.05
C THR A 83 -21.84 -30.01 -3.97
N VAL A 84 -20.53 -30.16 -4.20
CA VAL A 84 -19.63 -30.93 -3.32
C VAL A 84 -18.33 -30.19 -3.07
N LYS A 85 -17.98 -29.95 -1.79
CA LYS A 85 -16.65 -29.47 -1.38
C LYS A 85 -15.75 -30.67 -1.06
N ALA A 86 -14.79 -30.97 -1.93
CA ALA A 86 -13.92 -32.15 -1.82
C ALA A 86 -12.44 -31.76 -1.77
N LYS A 87 -11.64 -32.48 -0.96
CA LYS A 87 -10.18 -32.48 -1.09
C LYS A 87 -9.81 -33.22 -2.38
N GLY A 88 -9.45 -32.47 -3.42
CA GLY A 88 -9.33 -32.95 -4.80
C GLY A 88 -8.21 -33.96 -5.07
N LEU A 89 -7.13 -33.51 -5.71
CA LEU A 89 -6.05 -34.41 -6.17
C LEU A 89 -4.99 -34.63 -5.10
N VAL A 90 -4.48 -35.87 -5.02
CA VAL A 90 -3.24 -36.21 -4.32
C VAL A 90 -2.10 -36.01 -5.31
N ILE A 91 -1.11 -35.21 -4.94
CA ILE A 91 -0.01 -34.73 -5.78
C ILE A 91 1.35 -35.03 -5.14
N ARG A 92 2.43 -34.81 -5.90
CA ARG A 92 3.80 -34.90 -5.37
C ARG A 92 4.18 -33.62 -4.64
N VAL A 93 4.57 -33.77 -3.37
CA VAL A 93 5.09 -32.69 -2.51
C VAL A 93 6.44 -33.10 -1.91
N PRO A 94 7.27 -32.17 -1.39
CA PRO A 94 8.54 -32.50 -0.75
C PRO A 94 8.38 -33.54 0.37
N SER A 95 9.37 -34.42 0.49
CA SER A 95 9.51 -35.40 1.58
C SER A 95 9.32 -34.77 2.98
N ASN A 96 9.89 -33.59 3.20
CA ASN A 96 9.91 -32.88 4.49
C ASN A 96 8.75 -31.88 4.73
N TYR A 97 7.85 -31.68 3.76
CA TYR A 97 6.72 -30.74 3.86
C TYR A 97 5.47 -31.40 4.46
N ASP A 98 4.82 -30.74 5.42
CA ASP A 98 3.47 -31.11 5.88
C ASP A 98 2.41 -30.22 5.21
N PRO A 99 1.47 -30.77 4.42
CA PRO A 99 0.46 -30.00 3.71
C PRO A 99 -0.78 -29.62 4.54
N VAL A 100 -0.88 -30.08 5.78
CA VAL A 100 -1.96 -29.71 6.71
C VAL A 100 -1.46 -28.57 7.59
N GLU A 101 -0.30 -28.75 8.22
CA GLU A 101 0.33 -27.75 9.10
C GLU A 101 1.13 -26.69 8.34
N ARG A 102 1.36 -26.89 7.04
CA ARG A 102 2.12 -26.00 6.13
C ARG A 102 3.59 -25.78 6.53
N THR A 103 4.14 -26.73 7.28
CA THR A 103 5.51 -26.65 7.81
C THR A 103 6.51 -27.44 6.96
N TYR A 104 7.77 -27.06 7.05
CA TYR A 104 8.90 -27.69 6.36
C TYR A 104 9.95 -28.09 7.38
N SER A 105 10.23 -29.40 7.47
CA SER A 105 11.04 -29.99 8.56
C SER A 105 12.49 -30.27 8.14
N GLY A 106 13.42 -29.40 8.55
CA GLY A 106 14.84 -29.53 8.21
C GLY A 106 15.15 -29.35 6.72
N SER A 107 16.40 -29.62 6.34
CA SER A 107 16.87 -29.47 4.95
C SER A 107 16.25 -30.49 4.01
N TRP A 108 15.74 -30.04 2.86
CA TRP A 108 15.19 -30.92 1.85
C TRP A 108 16.27 -31.59 1.00
N ASP A 109 16.17 -32.91 0.84
CA ASP A 109 17.04 -33.76 0.01
C ASP A 109 16.68 -33.74 -1.48
N GLY A 110 15.56 -33.13 -1.85
CA GLY A 110 15.05 -33.12 -3.21
C GLY A 110 14.15 -34.31 -3.57
N THR A 111 13.74 -35.15 -2.60
CA THR A 111 12.81 -36.28 -2.82
C THR A 111 11.35 -35.89 -2.57
N PHE A 112 10.40 -36.70 -3.07
CA PHE A 112 8.97 -36.37 -3.04
C PHE A 112 8.14 -37.50 -2.43
N LYS A 113 7.06 -37.13 -1.74
CA LYS A 113 5.98 -38.01 -1.26
C LYS A 113 4.65 -37.63 -1.89
N TRP A 114 3.67 -38.53 -1.83
CA TRP A 114 2.30 -38.28 -2.28
C TRP A 114 1.45 -37.76 -1.13
N ALA A 115 0.82 -36.59 -1.30
CA ALA A 115 -0.15 -36.04 -0.35
C ALA A 115 -1.16 -35.11 -1.06
N TRP A 116 -2.31 -34.87 -0.43
CA TRP A 116 -3.18 -33.75 -0.83
C TRP A 116 -2.55 -32.43 -0.36
N SER A 117 -2.60 -31.39 -1.19
CA SER A 117 -2.14 -30.03 -0.88
C SER A 117 -2.84 -29.03 -1.81
N ASN A 118 -3.13 -27.82 -1.31
CA ASN A 118 -3.61 -26.69 -2.12
C ASN A 118 -2.61 -25.51 -2.20
N ASN A 119 -1.31 -25.77 -1.93
CA ASN A 119 -0.24 -24.83 -2.26
C ASN A 119 -0.03 -24.80 -3.80
N PRO A 120 -0.09 -23.63 -4.45
CA PRO A 120 -0.05 -23.53 -5.91
C PRO A 120 1.29 -23.99 -6.53
N ALA A 121 2.43 -23.84 -5.84
CA ALA A 121 3.74 -24.25 -6.36
C ALA A 121 3.82 -25.76 -6.60
N TRP A 122 3.22 -26.56 -5.71
CA TRP A 122 3.19 -28.03 -5.82
C TRP A 122 2.13 -28.52 -6.82
N ILE A 123 1.00 -27.80 -6.95
CA ILE A 123 0.00 -28.05 -7.99
C ILE A 123 0.60 -27.77 -9.39
N PHE A 124 1.32 -26.67 -9.54
CA PHE A 124 2.08 -26.34 -10.75
C PHE A 124 3.10 -27.45 -11.07
N TYR A 125 3.91 -27.86 -10.10
CA TYR A 125 4.92 -28.91 -10.28
C TYR A 125 4.30 -30.26 -10.70
N ASP A 126 3.16 -30.66 -10.13
CA ASP A 126 2.49 -31.88 -10.58
C ASP A 126 1.95 -31.72 -12.00
N LEU A 127 1.25 -30.63 -12.33
CA LEU A 127 0.68 -30.41 -13.66
C LEU A 127 1.75 -30.38 -14.77
N VAL A 128 2.93 -29.80 -14.52
CA VAL A 128 4.06 -29.86 -15.46
C VAL A 128 4.51 -31.30 -15.71
N LEU A 129 4.52 -32.15 -14.68
CA LEU A 129 5.11 -33.50 -14.76
C LEU A 129 4.07 -34.64 -14.84
N ASN A 130 2.78 -34.36 -14.85
CA ASN A 130 1.74 -35.39 -14.85
C ASN A 130 1.55 -35.99 -16.25
N LYS A 131 1.57 -37.31 -16.37
CA LYS A 131 1.43 -38.02 -17.66
C LYS A 131 -0.02 -38.25 -18.11
N ARG A 132 -1.02 -38.05 -17.23
CA ARG A 132 -2.45 -38.26 -17.51
C ARG A 132 -3.13 -36.98 -18.01
N TYR A 133 -2.91 -35.87 -17.30
CA TYR A 133 -3.62 -34.60 -17.50
C TYR A 133 -2.68 -33.38 -17.64
N GLY A 134 -1.37 -33.60 -17.68
CA GLY A 134 -0.35 -32.55 -17.69
C GLY A 134 0.71 -32.71 -18.78
N LEU A 135 1.83 -32.00 -18.65
CA LEU A 135 2.92 -31.97 -19.64
C LEU A 135 3.96 -33.09 -19.47
N GLY A 136 3.77 -34.05 -18.56
CA GLY A 136 4.76 -35.10 -18.22
C GLY A 136 5.12 -36.10 -19.33
N LYS A 137 4.55 -35.95 -20.53
CA LYS A 137 4.96 -36.65 -21.76
C LYS A 137 5.98 -35.85 -22.61
N ARG A 138 6.20 -34.58 -22.29
CA ARG A 138 7.08 -33.64 -22.99
C ARG A 138 8.15 -33.02 -22.08
N ILE A 139 7.88 -32.91 -20.78
CA ILE A 139 8.78 -32.34 -19.77
C ILE A 139 9.07 -33.42 -18.71
N SER A 140 10.35 -33.66 -18.42
CA SER A 140 10.83 -34.54 -17.34
C SER A 140 11.29 -33.74 -16.11
N SER A 141 11.45 -34.41 -14.96
CA SER A 141 11.72 -33.75 -13.67
C SER A 141 13.09 -33.07 -13.55
N ASP A 142 14.04 -33.48 -14.39
CA ASP A 142 15.35 -32.85 -14.61
C ASP A 142 15.25 -31.53 -15.41
N GLN A 143 14.17 -31.34 -16.18
CA GLN A 143 13.91 -30.12 -16.94
C GLN A 143 13.14 -29.06 -16.14
N VAL A 144 12.97 -29.22 -14.82
CA VAL A 144 12.22 -28.29 -13.97
C VAL A 144 13.07 -27.91 -12.77
N ASP A 145 13.24 -26.61 -12.52
CA ASP A 145 13.94 -26.14 -11.32
C ASP A 145 13.08 -26.34 -10.05
N LYS A 146 13.20 -27.53 -9.48
CA LYS A 146 12.54 -27.90 -8.22
C LYS A 146 13.04 -27.11 -7.01
N TRP A 147 14.23 -26.50 -7.06
CA TRP A 147 14.83 -25.80 -5.92
C TRP A 147 14.25 -24.39 -5.79
N THR A 148 14.15 -23.65 -6.89
CA THR A 148 13.41 -22.37 -6.88
C THR A 148 11.93 -22.59 -6.60
N LEU A 149 11.29 -23.64 -7.15
CA LEU A 149 9.91 -23.99 -6.78
C LEU A 149 9.73 -24.34 -5.29
N TYR A 150 10.74 -24.91 -4.62
CA TYR A 150 10.69 -25.18 -3.19
C TYR A 150 10.63 -23.88 -2.36
N GLN A 151 11.46 -22.89 -2.71
CA GLN A 151 11.42 -21.56 -2.08
C GLN A 151 10.07 -20.86 -2.33
N ILE A 152 9.55 -20.92 -3.56
CA ILE A 152 8.22 -20.40 -3.90
C ILE A 152 7.14 -21.12 -3.08
N GLY A 153 7.23 -22.44 -2.90
CA GLY A 153 6.33 -23.21 -2.05
C GLY A 153 6.31 -22.70 -0.61
N GLN A 154 7.48 -22.54 0.01
CA GLN A 154 7.62 -21.97 1.36
C GLN A 154 7.04 -20.55 1.46
N TYR A 155 7.23 -19.72 0.42
CA TYR A 155 6.66 -18.37 0.35
C TYR A 155 5.13 -18.36 0.25
N CYS A 156 4.52 -19.31 -0.47
CA CYS A 156 3.06 -19.46 -0.54
C CYS A 156 2.42 -19.85 0.80
N ASP A 157 3.12 -20.68 1.58
CA ASP A 157 2.67 -21.13 2.90
C ASP A 157 3.01 -20.17 4.04
N ALA A 158 3.85 -19.16 3.80
CA ALA A 158 4.26 -18.19 4.81
C ALA A 158 3.04 -17.47 5.44
N PRO A 159 2.95 -17.37 6.78
CA PRO A 159 1.78 -16.85 7.47
C PRO A 159 1.73 -15.31 7.49
N VAL A 160 0.78 -14.74 6.74
CA VAL A 160 0.49 -13.31 6.62
C VAL A 160 -0.76 -12.91 7.41
N SER A 161 -1.00 -11.61 7.60
CA SER A 161 -2.25 -11.10 8.17
C SER A 161 -3.47 -11.50 7.34
N ASP A 162 -4.57 -11.86 8.02
CA ASP A 162 -5.89 -12.10 7.42
C ASP A 162 -6.78 -10.83 7.41
N GLY A 163 -6.31 -9.71 7.97
CA GLY A 163 -7.08 -8.47 8.13
C GLY A 163 -8.08 -8.48 9.30
N ALA A 164 -8.36 -9.64 9.90
CA ALA A 164 -9.27 -9.82 11.04
C ALA A 164 -8.52 -10.00 12.39
N GLY A 165 -7.19 -10.03 12.37
CA GLY A 165 -6.31 -10.17 13.54
C GLY A 165 -5.80 -11.60 13.77
N GLY A 166 -6.10 -12.53 12.87
CA GLY A 166 -5.49 -13.85 12.81
C GLY A 166 -4.34 -13.89 11.80
N LYS A 167 -4.04 -15.10 11.29
CA LYS A 167 -3.04 -15.32 10.24
C LYS A 167 -3.46 -16.44 9.31
N GLU A 168 -3.03 -16.35 8.06
CA GLU A 168 -3.33 -17.31 7.01
C GLU A 168 -2.14 -17.53 6.06
N ALA A 169 -2.18 -18.61 5.27
CA ALA A 169 -1.18 -18.86 4.23
C ALA A 169 -1.28 -17.79 3.13
N ARG A 170 -0.13 -17.26 2.70
CA ARG A 170 -0.03 -16.18 1.71
C ARG A 170 -0.85 -16.42 0.43
N TYR A 171 -0.66 -17.58 -0.21
CA TYR A 171 -1.36 -17.96 -1.45
C TYR A 171 -1.93 -19.38 -1.40
N LEU A 172 -3.17 -19.55 -1.88
CA LEU A 172 -3.84 -20.85 -2.03
C LEU A 172 -4.28 -21.09 -3.48
N CYS A 173 -4.75 -22.31 -3.76
CA CYS A 173 -5.02 -22.80 -5.11
C CYS A 173 -6.24 -23.73 -5.11
N ASP A 174 -7.41 -23.16 -4.83
CA ASP A 174 -8.68 -23.90 -4.75
C ASP A 174 -9.42 -23.80 -6.09
N LEU A 175 -9.01 -24.60 -7.09
CA LEU A 175 -9.53 -24.52 -8.46
C LEU A 175 -9.92 -25.86 -9.08
N TYR A 176 -10.82 -25.81 -10.08
CA TYR A 176 -11.34 -26.96 -10.81
C TYR A 176 -11.24 -26.75 -12.32
N ILE A 177 -10.29 -27.44 -12.97
CA ILE A 177 -10.08 -27.36 -14.42
C ILE A 177 -11.01 -28.36 -15.12
N SER A 178 -12.12 -27.86 -15.67
CA SER A 178 -13.15 -28.67 -16.34
C SER A 178 -13.00 -28.72 -17.87
N GLN A 179 -12.42 -27.68 -18.47
CA GLN A 179 -12.30 -27.51 -19.93
C GLN A 179 -10.86 -27.73 -20.42
N ARG A 180 -10.70 -27.94 -21.73
CA ARG A 180 -9.38 -28.04 -22.38
C ARG A 180 -8.93 -26.67 -22.88
N THR A 181 -8.02 -26.06 -22.13
CA THR A 181 -7.33 -24.81 -22.49
C THR A 181 -5.92 -25.12 -23.02
N ASP A 182 -5.26 -24.15 -23.66
CA ASP A 182 -3.83 -24.28 -23.96
C ASP A 182 -3.00 -24.44 -22.67
N ALA A 183 -2.00 -25.31 -22.73
CA ALA A 183 -1.22 -25.70 -21.55
C ALA A 183 -0.24 -24.61 -21.09
N TRP A 184 0.23 -23.72 -21.97
CA TRP A 184 1.06 -22.59 -21.58
C TRP A 184 0.22 -21.52 -20.88
N THR A 185 -1.00 -21.25 -21.38
CA THR A 185 -1.97 -20.38 -20.68
C THR A 185 -2.26 -20.88 -19.26
N VAL A 186 -2.62 -22.16 -19.08
CA VAL A 186 -2.92 -22.72 -17.75
C VAL A 186 -1.72 -22.66 -16.80
N LEU A 187 -0.49 -22.83 -17.31
CA LEU A 187 0.72 -22.68 -16.48
C LEU A 187 1.01 -21.21 -16.14
N MET A 188 0.69 -20.26 -17.01
CA MET A 188 0.75 -18.82 -16.68
C MET A 188 -0.29 -18.47 -15.61
N ASP A 189 -1.53 -18.95 -15.74
CA ASP A 189 -2.60 -18.70 -14.76
C ASP A 189 -2.24 -19.25 -13.37
N LEU A 190 -1.70 -20.48 -13.30
CA LEU A 190 -1.20 -21.06 -12.04
C LEU A 190 0.00 -20.31 -11.46
N ALA A 191 0.91 -19.81 -12.31
CA ALA A 191 2.05 -19.02 -11.87
C ALA A 191 1.61 -17.65 -11.32
N ASN A 192 0.63 -17.01 -11.96
CA ASN A 192 0.10 -15.71 -11.56
C ASN A 192 -0.44 -15.70 -10.12
N ILE A 193 -0.95 -16.82 -9.61
CA ILE A 193 -1.38 -16.99 -8.21
C ILE A 193 -0.24 -16.63 -7.25
N PHE A 194 0.94 -17.21 -7.41
CA PHE A 194 2.11 -16.91 -6.57
C PHE A 194 2.97 -15.74 -7.09
N ARG A 195 2.40 -14.88 -7.95
CA ARG A 195 3.11 -13.77 -8.64
C ARG A 195 4.35 -14.27 -9.41
N GLY A 196 4.20 -15.44 -9.99
CA GLY A 196 5.23 -16.19 -10.71
C GLY A 196 5.37 -15.79 -12.17
N MET A 197 6.57 -15.98 -12.70
CA MET A 197 6.88 -15.87 -14.13
C MET A 197 7.54 -17.17 -14.60
N ILE A 198 7.02 -17.72 -15.69
CA ILE A 198 7.56 -18.94 -16.33
C ILE A 198 8.39 -18.58 -17.56
N SER A 199 9.50 -19.28 -17.76
CA SER A 199 10.36 -19.11 -18.93
C SER A 199 11.01 -20.43 -19.34
N TRP A 200 11.24 -20.61 -20.65
CA TRP A 200 11.93 -21.76 -21.20
C TRP A 200 13.30 -21.33 -21.72
N SER A 201 14.38 -21.82 -21.11
CA SER A 201 15.76 -21.49 -21.51
C SER A 201 16.70 -22.67 -21.27
N ASN A 202 17.67 -22.90 -22.16
CA ASN A 202 18.66 -23.98 -22.05
C ASN A 202 18.06 -25.37 -21.75
N ASN A 203 16.92 -25.69 -22.37
CA ASN A 203 16.14 -26.93 -22.17
C ASN A 203 15.56 -27.14 -20.74
N LEU A 204 15.50 -26.06 -19.95
CA LEU A 204 14.96 -26.00 -18.59
C LEU A 204 13.71 -25.09 -18.56
N LEU A 205 12.65 -25.56 -17.91
CA LEU A 205 11.54 -24.73 -17.44
C LEU A 205 11.97 -24.05 -16.14
N SER A 206 12.24 -22.74 -16.23
CA SER A 206 12.58 -21.90 -15.10
C SER A 206 11.34 -21.15 -14.62
N VAL A 207 11.04 -21.27 -13.33
CA VAL A 207 9.97 -20.54 -12.63
C VAL A 207 10.63 -19.64 -11.61
N ASP A 208 10.25 -18.37 -11.59
CA ASP A 208 10.70 -17.38 -10.61
C ASP A 208 9.47 -16.62 -10.08
N ALA A 209 9.55 -15.92 -8.95
CA ALA A 209 8.40 -15.26 -8.33
C ALA A 209 8.70 -13.87 -7.78
N ASP A 210 7.67 -13.03 -7.61
CA ASP A 210 7.82 -11.77 -6.90
C ASP A 210 7.65 -11.95 -5.38
N MET A 211 8.78 -12.17 -4.73
CA MET A 211 8.94 -12.39 -3.29
C MET A 211 10.03 -11.48 -2.70
N PRO A 212 9.99 -11.22 -1.38
CA PRO A 212 11.12 -10.61 -0.66
C PRO A 212 12.39 -11.42 -0.90
N ARG A 213 13.53 -10.74 -0.93
CA ARG A 213 14.84 -11.39 -1.05
C ARG A 213 15.75 -10.91 0.06
N GLU A 214 16.21 -11.85 0.87
CA GLU A 214 17.20 -11.65 1.93
C GLU A 214 18.63 -11.55 1.38
N MET A 215 18.82 -11.92 0.10
CA MET A 215 20.10 -11.82 -0.59
C MET A 215 20.24 -10.51 -1.36
N ASP A 216 21.50 -10.11 -1.55
CA ASP A 216 21.93 -9.05 -2.46
C ASP A 216 21.35 -9.21 -3.89
N PRO A 217 21.32 -8.14 -4.71
CA PRO A 217 21.00 -8.24 -6.13
C PRO A 217 21.86 -9.31 -6.84
N ASP A 218 21.29 -10.02 -7.82
CA ASP A 218 21.97 -11.11 -8.52
C ASP A 218 23.20 -10.62 -9.32
N PHE A 219 23.16 -9.37 -9.81
CA PHE A 219 24.29 -8.73 -10.48
C PHE A 219 24.24 -7.21 -10.29
N VAL A 220 25.40 -6.53 -10.25
CA VAL A 220 25.47 -5.07 -10.09
C VAL A 220 26.05 -4.36 -11.31
N PHE A 221 25.45 -3.22 -11.66
CA PHE A 221 25.86 -2.34 -12.76
C PHE A 221 26.16 -0.93 -12.27
N ASN A 222 27.19 -0.32 -12.85
CA ASN A 222 27.61 1.05 -12.61
C ASN A 222 28.26 1.62 -13.87
N LYS A 223 28.69 2.88 -13.85
CA LYS A 223 29.25 3.57 -15.04
C LYS A 223 30.46 2.87 -15.69
N SER A 224 31.17 1.98 -15.00
CA SER A 224 32.34 1.23 -15.49
C SER A 224 32.04 -0.15 -16.12
N ASN A 225 30.78 -0.62 -16.09
CA ASN A 225 30.37 -1.85 -16.77
C ASN A 225 29.12 -1.69 -17.67
N ILE A 226 28.79 -0.45 -18.04
CA ILE A 226 27.78 -0.13 -19.06
C ILE A 226 28.39 0.59 -20.27
N VAL A 227 27.72 0.48 -21.41
CA VAL A 227 28.02 1.21 -22.65
C VAL A 227 27.04 2.38 -22.75
N GLY A 228 27.55 3.61 -22.78
CA GLY A 228 26.72 4.82 -22.77
C GLY A 228 26.27 5.21 -21.36
N SER A 229 24.96 5.28 -21.14
CA SER A 229 24.32 5.74 -19.89
C SER A 229 23.09 4.90 -19.56
N PHE A 230 22.63 4.98 -18.31
CA PHE A 230 21.29 4.53 -17.93
C PHE A 230 20.26 5.52 -18.49
N THR A 231 19.28 4.99 -19.23
CA THR A 231 18.09 5.73 -19.69
C THR A 231 16.94 5.32 -18.78
N PHE A 232 16.27 6.29 -18.16
CA PHE A 232 15.09 6.05 -17.35
C PHE A 232 13.83 6.43 -18.12
N SER A 233 12.75 5.67 -17.91
CA SER A 233 11.43 5.93 -18.47
C SER A 233 10.38 5.84 -17.36
N SER A 234 9.39 6.72 -17.43
CA SER A 234 8.26 6.77 -16.50
C SER A 234 6.98 6.39 -17.25
N THR A 235 6.04 5.72 -16.59
CA THR A 235 4.71 5.46 -17.14
C THR A 235 3.85 6.73 -17.13
N SER A 236 2.89 6.84 -18.06
CA SER A 236 1.97 7.97 -18.03
C SER A 236 1.11 7.90 -16.78
N GLU A 237 0.83 9.05 -16.16
CA GLU A 237 -0.16 9.23 -15.10
C GLU A 237 -1.47 8.48 -15.40
N ARG A 238 -1.98 8.58 -16.63
CA ARG A 238 -3.20 7.90 -17.10
C ARG A 238 -3.11 6.37 -17.17
N THR A 239 -1.91 5.81 -17.10
CA THR A 239 -1.64 4.36 -17.05
C THR A 239 -1.30 3.87 -15.64
N ASN A 240 -1.21 4.79 -14.68
CA ASN A 240 -1.01 4.47 -13.27
C ASN A 240 -2.36 4.37 -12.57
N TYR A 241 -2.44 3.56 -11.51
CA TYR A 241 -3.70 3.19 -10.86
C TYR A 241 -3.55 3.12 -9.34
N SER A 242 -4.37 3.93 -8.67
CA SER A 242 -4.41 4.12 -7.22
C SER A 242 -5.40 3.19 -6.51
N ALA A 243 -6.31 2.57 -7.27
CA ALA A 243 -7.33 1.67 -6.79
C ALA A 243 -7.34 0.36 -7.58
N ALA A 244 -7.81 -0.71 -6.95
CA ALA A 244 -8.00 -2.02 -7.56
C ALA A 244 -9.30 -2.66 -7.08
N ILE A 245 -10.04 -3.27 -8.00
CA ILE A 245 -11.18 -4.14 -7.72
C ILE A 245 -10.79 -5.56 -8.14
N VAL A 246 -10.92 -6.52 -7.23
CA VAL A 246 -10.44 -7.90 -7.42
C VAL A 246 -11.56 -8.89 -7.19
N THR A 247 -11.98 -9.57 -8.26
CA THR A 247 -12.99 -10.62 -8.21
C THR A 247 -12.40 -11.93 -7.68
N TYR A 248 -13.08 -12.52 -6.70
CA TYR A 248 -12.76 -13.81 -6.06
C TYR A 248 -14.04 -14.62 -5.82
N SER A 249 -13.95 -15.95 -5.69
CA SER A 249 -15.15 -16.79 -5.52
C SER A 249 -15.42 -17.06 -4.03
N ASN A 250 -16.39 -16.35 -3.46
CA ASN A 250 -16.62 -16.25 -2.01
C ASN A 250 -17.26 -17.53 -1.41
N PRO A 251 -16.56 -18.27 -0.52
CA PRO A 251 -17.09 -19.50 0.10
C PRO A 251 -18.29 -19.27 1.02
N GLN A 252 -18.46 -18.08 1.59
CA GLN A 252 -19.61 -17.71 2.41
C GLN A 252 -20.86 -17.50 1.54
N ASN A 253 -20.69 -16.94 0.34
CA ASN A 253 -21.74 -16.83 -0.68
C ASN A 253 -21.73 -18.02 -1.67
N ASN A 254 -21.64 -19.25 -1.16
CA ASN A 254 -21.74 -20.48 -1.96
C ASN A 254 -20.77 -20.61 -3.16
N TYR A 255 -19.60 -19.96 -3.10
CA TYR A 255 -18.63 -19.84 -4.19
C TYR A 255 -19.13 -19.05 -5.42
N GLN A 256 -20.09 -18.14 -5.24
CA GLN A 256 -20.37 -17.10 -6.22
C GLN A 256 -19.23 -16.07 -6.27
N ASP A 257 -19.06 -15.42 -7.42
CA ASP A 257 -18.07 -14.36 -7.58
C ASP A 257 -18.48 -13.10 -6.81
N ASP A 258 -17.51 -12.54 -6.10
CA ASP A 258 -17.62 -11.40 -5.19
C ASP A 258 -16.39 -10.48 -5.38
N GLN A 259 -16.45 -9.24 -4.90
CA GLN A 259 -15.44 -8.21 -5.21
C GLN A 259 -14.80 -7.61 -3.95
N ALA A 260 -13.49 -7.82 -3.82
CA ALA A 260 -12.67 -7.07 -2.88
C ALA A 260 -12.19 -5.76 -3.52
N SER A 261 -12.13 -4.66 -2.76
CA SER A 261 -11.55 -3.39 -3.23
C SER A 261 -10.37 -2.94 -2.38
N VAL A 262 -9.40 -2.27 -3.01
CA VAL A 262 -8.24 -1.67 -2.36
C VAL A 262 -7.97 -0.30 -2.96
N TYR A 263 -7.55 0.65 -2.12
CA TYR A 263 -7.20 2.01 -2.49
C TYR A 263 -5.95 2.46 -1.74
N SER A 264 -5.02 3.12 -2.44
CA SER A 264 -3.87 3.79 -1.83
C SER A 264 -3.98 5.29 -2.09
N GLN A 265 -4.18 6.05 -1.01
CA GLN A 265 -4.26 7.51 -1.08
C GLN A 265 -2.93 8.13 -1.54
N GLU A 266 -1.79 7.64 -1.06
CA GLU A 266 -0.46 8.15 -1.45
C GLU A 266 -0.21 8.05 -2.97
N VAL A 267 -0.70 6.98 -3.60
CA VAL A 267 -0.62 6.79 -5.05
C VAL A 267 -1.64 7.68 -5.79
N ALA A 268 -2.83 7.90 -5.20
CA ALA A 268 -3.85 8.80 -5.75
C ALA A 268 -3.44 10.29 -5.70
N ASP A 269 -2.81 10.71 -4.61
CA ASP A 269 -2.32 12.08 -4.42
C ASP A 269 -1.15 12.38 -5.38
N ARG A 270 -0.45 11.35 -5.87
CA ARG A 270 0.66 11.45 -6.84
C ARG A 270 0.26 11.32 -8.32
N PHE A 271 -0.74 10.49 -8.64
CA PHE A 271 -1.10 10.15 -10.03
C PHE A 271 -2.60 10.32 -10.38
N GLY A 272 -3.39 10.88 -9.47
CA GLY A 272 -4.85 10.95 -9.58
C GLY A 272 -5.55 9.63 -9.29
N PHE A 273 -6.88 9.68 -9.19
CA PHE A 273 -7.70 8.49 -8.97
C PHE A 273 -7.89 7.69 -10.26
N ASN A 274 -7.43 6.44 -10.27
CA ASN A 274 -7.67 5.49 -11.37
C ASN A 274 -7.75 4.04 -10.84
N THR A 275 -8.61 3.22 -11.44
CA THR A 275 -8.96 1.88 -10.94
C THR A 275 -8.57 0.79 -11.93
N ILE A 276 -7.93 -0.28 -11.46
CA ILE A 276 -7.73 -1.52 -12.24
C ILE A 276 -8.74 -2.60 -11.81
N GLU A 277 -9.39 -3.25 -12.77
CA GLU A 277 -10.20 -4.45 -12.54
C GLU A 277 -9.38 -5.72 -12.76
N LEU A 278 -9.47 -6.67 -11.85
CA LEU A 278 -8.66 -7.89 -11.83
C LEU A 278 -9.53 -9.10 -11.47
N SER A 279 -9.42 -10.19 -12.23
CA SER A 279 -9.91 -11.51 -11.80
C SER A 279 -8.74 -12.35 -11.28
N ARG A 280 -8.97 -13.19 -10.26
CA ARG A 280 -7.95 -14.07 -9.67
C ARG A 280 -8.46 -15.51 -9.57
N ILE A 281 -8.07 -16.32 -10.55
CA ILE A 281 -8.37 -17.75 -10.63
C ILE A 281 -7.85 -18.48 -9.38
N GLY A 282 -8.72 -19.27 -8.73
CA GLY A 282 -8.38 -20.05 -7.54
C GLY A 282 -8.32 -19.27 -6.22
N CYS A 283 -8.57 -17.96 -6.24
CA CYS A 283 -8.70 -17.14 -5.05
C CYS A 283 -10.09 -17.32 -4.42
N THR A 284 -10.12 -17.70 -3.14
CA THR A 284 -11.35 -18.00 -2.38
C THR A 284 -11.46 -17.18 -1.09
N ARG A 285 -10.65 -16.11 -0.97
CA ARG A 285 -10.51 -15.32 0.28
C ARG A 285 -10.42 -13.84 -0.04
N GLU A 286 -11.21 -13.03 0.64
CA GLU A 286 -11.25 -11.58 0.41
C GLU A 286 -9.88 -10.93 0.69
N SER A 287 -9.24 -11.29 1.80
CA SER A 287 -7.89 -10.87 2.19
C SER A 287 -6.83 -11.16 1.12
N GLU A 288 -6.88 -12.34 0.49
CA GLU A 288 -5.99 -12.71 -0.63
C GLU A 288 -6.28 -11.88 -1.89
N ALA A 289 -7.54 -11.63 -2.19
CA ALA A 289 -7.97 -10.74 -3.27
C ALA A 289 -7.50 -9.29 -3.03
N GLN A 290 -7.66 -8.76 -1.81
CA GLN A 290 -7.11 -7.47 -1.40
C GLN A 290 -5.59 -7.43 -1.58
N ARG A 291 -4.84 -8.42 -1.08
CA ARG A 291 -3.37 -8.51 -1.28
C ARG A 291 -2.97 -8.56 -2.77
N HIS A 292 -3.79 -9.14 -3.65
CA HIS A 292 -3.56 -9.09 -5.10
C HIS A 292 -3.80 -7.70 -5.71
N GLY A 293 -4.76 -6.92 -5.19
CA GLY A 293 -5.03 -5.54 -5.60
C GLY A 293 -3.95 -4.58 -5.11
N ALA A 294 -3.63 -4.64 -3.81
CA ALA A 294 -2.54 -3.88 -3.18
C ALA A 294 -1.21 -4.08 -3.91
N TYR A 295 -0.87 -5.33 -4.26
CA TYR A 295 0.35 -5.63 -5.01
C TYR A 295 0.40 -5.00 -6.40
N ALA A 296 -0.74 -4.90 -7.09
CA ALA A 296 -0.79 -4.24 -8.39
C ALA A 296 -0.49 -2.74 -8.23
N ILE A 297 -1.16 -2.08 -7.29
CA ILE A 297 -0.98 -0.65 -6.97
C ILE A 297 0.48 -0.36 -6.56
N GLU A 298 1.04 -1.13 -5.62
CA GLU A 298 2.42 -0.96 -5.14
C GLU A 298 3.49 -1.36 -6.18
N THR A 299 3.14 -2.19 -7.18
CA THR A 299 4.02 -2.44 -8.34
C THR A 299 3.96 -1.32 -9.39
N ASN A 300 2.93 -0.48 -9.33
CA ASN A 300 2.75 0.68 -10.21
C ASN A 300 3.25 2.00 -9.59
N ARG A 301 3.27 2.10 -8.25
CA ARG A 301 3.88 3.18 -7.45
C ARG A 301 5.27 3.59 -7.94
N ASP A 302 6.14 2.62 -8.20
CA ASP A 302 7.50 2.85 -8.68
C ASP A 302 7.54 2.72 -10.21
N ASP A 303 7.35 3.86 -10.89
CA ASP A 303 7.16 3.99 -12.34
C ASP A 303 8.46 4.05 -13.17
N ASN A 304 9.60 4.26 -12.51
CA ASN A 304 10.90 4.58 -13.12
C ASN A 304 11.60 3.35 -13.75
N GLY A 305 11.08 2.81 -14.83
CA GLY A 305 11.75 1.79 -15.66
C GLY A 305 13.15 2.23 -16.13
N VAL A 306 14.03 1.26 -16.38
CA VAL A 306 15.42 1.53 -16.81
C VAL A 306 15.80 0.71 -18.05
N GLU A 307 16.47 1.34 -19.01
CA GLU A 307 17.17 0.67 -20.11
C GLU A 307 18.64 1.09 -20.15
N PHE A 308 19.54 0.14 -20.39
CA PHE A 308 20.96 0.42 -20.62
C PHE A 308 21.59 -0.67 -21.49
N LYS A 309 22.75 -0.36 -22.07
CA LYS A 309 23.61 -1.33 -22.75
C LYS A 309 24.81 -1.71 -21.90
N THR A 310 25.29 -2.93 -22.04
CA THR A 310 26.50 -3.46 -21.37
C THR A 310 27.21 -4.44 -22.31
N GLY A 311 28.39 -4.92 -21.95
CA GLY A 311 29.10 -5.98 -22.68
C GLY A 311 28.54 -7.38 -22.39
N MET A 312 29.39 -8.40 -22.53
CA MET A 312 29.01 -9.80 -22.26
C MET A 312 28.60 -10.08 -20.80
N GLU A 313 28.98 -9.23 -19.84
CA GLU A 313 28.46 -9.25 -18.46
C GLU A 313 26.91 -9.26 -18.43
N GLY A 314 26.25 -8.56 -19.38
CA GLY A 314 24.79 -8.51 -19.46
C GLY A 314 24.09 -9.82 -19.83
N ARG A 315 24.83 -10.89 -20.15
CA ARG A 315 24.27 -12.24 -20.37
C ARG A 315 24.12 -13.04 -19.08
N ILE A 316 24.66 -12.55 -17.97
CA ILE A 316 24.64 -13.20 -16.65
C ILE A 316 23.26 -13.06 -15.98
N PRO A 317 22.72 -11.85 -15.73
CA PRO A 317 21.39 -11.70 -15.15
C PRO A 317 20.30 -12.12 -16.15
N ARG A 318 19.53 -13.13 -15.80
CA ARG A 318 18.38 -13.60 -16.61
C ARG A 318 17.14 -12.75 -16.36
N VAL A 319 16.18 -12.81 -17.28
CA VAL A 319 14.83 -12.25 -17.09
C VAL A 319 14.22 -12.81 -15.80
N GLY A 320 13.70 -11.92 -14.94
CA GLY A 320 13.21 -12.23 -13.59
C GLY A 320 14.19 -11.89 -12.46
N LYS A 321 15.50 -11.86 -12.72
CA LYS A 321 16.52 -11.53 -11.72
C LYS A 321 16.56 -10.04 -11.40
N VAL A 322 17.00 -9.71 -10.19
CA VAL A 322 17.06 -8.34 -9.64
C VAL A 322 18.50 -7.86 -9.71
N ILE A 323 18.71 -6.72 -10.38
CA ILE A 323 20.02 -6.11 -10.55
C ILE A 323 20.12 -4.81 -9.75
N GLY A 324 21.29 -4.57 -9.14
CA GLY A 324 21.59 -3.31 -8.46
C GLY A 324 22.23 -2.32 -9.44
N ILE A 325 21.83 -1.06 -9.39
CA ILE A 325 22.35 0.01 -10.26
C ILE A 325 22.90 1.16 -9.41
N ASN A 326 24.13 1.60 -9.72
CA ASN A 326 24.64 2.90 -9.30
C ASN A 326 24.72 3.87 -10.49
N ASN A 327 23.81 4.85 -10.50
CA ASN A 327 23.84 5.99 -11.43
C ASN A 327 24.34 7.26 -10.72
N ALA A 328 25.66 7.37 -10.53
CA ALA A 328 26.28 8.44 -9.73
C ALA A 328 25.78 9.89 -9.99
N PRO A 329 25.51 10.34 -11.24
CA PRO A 329 24.94 11.68 -11.49
C PRO A 329 23.56 11.92 -10.88
N MET A 330 22.74 10.88 -10.72
CA MET A 330 21.39 10.95 -10.15
C MET A 330 21.39 10.64 -8.65
N ALA A 331 22.31 9.77 -8.22
CA ALA A 331 22.52 9.43 -6.81
C ALA A 331 23.27 10.51 -6.00
N GLY A 332 23.99 11.42 -6.66
CA GLY A 332 24.79 12.49 -6.02
C GLY A 332 26.14 12.04 -5.45
N ARG A 333 26.46 10.75 -5.47
CA ARG A 333 27.70 10.17 -4.92
C ARG A 333 28.23 9.05 -5.83
N GLN A 334 29.55 8.95 -5.96
CA GLN A 334 30.21 7.94 -6.81
C GLN A 334 30.35 6.57 -6.12
N ASN A 335 29.21 5.97 -5.79
CA ASN A 335 29.10 4.69 -5.07
C ASN A 335 29.18 3.46 -6.00
N GLY A 336 30.08 3.48 -7.00
CA GLY A 336 30.33 2.32 -7.86
C GLY A 336 31.52 2.49 -8.80
N GLY A 337 32.16 1.36 -9.14
CA GLY A 337 33.36 1.31 -9.97
C GLY A 337 33.87 -0.12 -10.22
N ARG A 338 35.19 -0.28 -10.28
CA ARG A 338 35.90 -1.58 -10.45
C ARG A 338 36.83 -1.88 -9.26
N VAL A 339 36.99 -3.16 -8.94
CA VAL A 339 37.96 -3.62 -7.94
C VAL A 339 39.36 -3.61 -8.57
N ALA A 340 40.31 -2.92 -7.93
CA ALA A 340 41.68 -2.84 -8.41
C ALA A 340 42.56 -3.99 -7.87
N ALA A 341 42.34 -4.42 -6.62
CA ALA A 341 43.02 -5.58 -6.03
C ALA A 341 42.23 -6.16 -4.85
N VAL A 342 42.51 -7.43 -4.52
CA VAL A 342 41.92 -8.15 -3.37
C VAL A 342 43.04 -8.79 -2.55
N SER A 343 42.95 -8.68 -1.23
CA SER A 343 43.83 -9.37 -0.27
C SER A 343 42.99 -9.82 0.93
N GLY A 344 42.35 -10.99 0.78
CA GLY A 344 41.38 -11.51 1.75
C GLY A 344 40.26 -10.50 2.03
N LYS A 345 40.08 -10.14 3.30
CA LYS A 345 39.15 -9.09 3.76
C LYS A 345 39.44 -7.67 3.25
N ARG A 346 40.61 -7.38 2.67
CA ARG A 346 40.96 -6.03 2.17
C ARG A 346 40.71 -5.94 0.67
N ILE A 347 39.75 -5.12 0.28
CA ILE A 347 39.38 -4.83 -1.11
C ILE A 347 39.90 -3.44 -1.47
N THR A 348 40.78 -3.34 -2.45
CA THR A 348 41.26 -2.06 -2.99
C THR A 348 40.39 -1.68 -4.18
N LEU A 349 39.71 -0.55 -4.09
CA LEU A 349 38.81 -0.05 -5.14
C LEU A 349 39.55 0.85 -6.15
N ASP A 350 38.92 1.13 -7.28
CA ASP A 350 39.41 2.06 -8.32
C ASP A 350 39.49 3.52 -7.84
N ARG A 351 38.72 3.90 -6.81
CA ARG A 351 38.64 5.26 -6.25
C ARG A 351 38.46 5.25 -4.73
N ALA A 352 38.74 6.38 -4.08
CA ALA A 352 38.43 6.57 -2.66
C ALA A 352 36.91 6.69 -2.48
N VAL A 353 36.38 6.16 -1.38
CA VAL A 353 34.92 6.07 -1.15
C VAL A 353 34.51 6.62 0.21
N ALA A 354 33.36 7.30 0.27
CA ALA A 354 32.78 7.83 1.50
C ALA A 354 31.98 6.77 2.29
N ALA A 355 32.51 5.55 2.36
CA ALA A 355 31.92 4.44 3.10
C ALA A 355 32.30 4.45 4.58
N LYS A 356 31.42 3.92 5.43
CA LYS A 356 31.52 3.88 6.89
C LYS A 356 31.41 2.43 7.37
N ALA A 357 31.77 2.19 8.64
CA ALA A 357 31.49 0.90 9.27
C ALA A 357 29.97 0.63 9.27
N GLY A 358 29.55 -0.58 8.90
CA GLY A 358 28.14 -0.98 8.81
C GLY A 358 27.47 -0.74 7.45
N ASP A 359 28.10 -0.03 6.50
CA ASP A 359 27.66 0.00 5.09
C ASP A 359 27.86 -1.37 4.43
N THR A 360 27.20 -1.62 3.29
CA THR A 360 27.36 -2.88 2.53
C THR A 360 28.13 -2.63 1.22
N LEU A 361 29.29 -3.26 1.05
CA LEU A 361 30.01 -3.31 -0.22
C LEU A 361 29.58 -4.55 -1.00
N ILE A 362 28.99 -4.34 -2.18
CA ILE A 362 28.44 -5.39 -3.05
C ILE A 362 29.34 -5.52 -4.28
N ILE A 363 29.82 -6.73 -4.58
CA ILE A 363 30.79 -6.99 -5.67
C ILE A 363 30.31 -8.16 -6.54
N ASN A 364 30.45 -8.05 -7.86
CA ASN A 364 30.27 -9.14 -8.82
C ASN A 364 31.38 -10.19 -8.68
N LEU A 365 30.99 -11.45 -8.43
CA LEU A 365 31.90 -12.58 -8.23
C LEU A 365 32.03 -13.46 -9.50
N PRO A 366 33.12 -14.25 -9.63
CA PRO A 366 33.35 -15.12 -10.78
C PRO A 366 32.31 -16.21 -11.04
N ASP A 367 31.43 -16.53 -10.07
CA ASP A 367 30.34 -17.50 -10.26
C ASP A 367 29.11 -16.90 -10.95
N GLY A 368 29.16 -15.61 -11.31
CA GLY A 368 28.06 -14.90 -11.97
C GLY A 368 27.00 -14.36 -11.01
N LYS A 369 27.31 -14.22 -9.72
CA LYS A 369 26.45 -13.55 -8.73
C LYS A 369 27.14 -12.31 -8.17
N SER A 370 26.39 -11.33 -7.69
CA SER A 370 26.94 -10.41 -6.69
C SER A 370 26.83 -11.01 -5.29
N GLN A 371 27.67 -10.50 -4.39
CA GLN A 371 27.59 -10.78 -2.97
C GLN A 371 27.91 -9.49 -2.20
N GLY A 372 27.17 -9.24 -1.12
CA GLY A 372 27.39 -8.15 -0.19
C GLY A 372 28.23 -8.57 1.00
N ARG A 373 29.01 -7.62 1.51
CA ARG A 373 29.70 -7.73 2.80
C ARG A 373 29.62 -6.42 3.55
N LYS A 374 29.44 -6.53 4.87
CA LYS A 374 29.51 -5.38 5.76
C LYS A 374 30.93 -4.83 5.83
N VAL A 375 31.02 -3.52 5.70
CA VAL A 375 32.26 -2.75 5.81
C VAL A 375 32.61 -2.67 7.30
N HIS A 376 33.81 -3.13 7.66
CA HIS A 376 34.37 -2.98 9.00
C HIS A 376 35.11 -1.65 9.14
N SER A 377 35.91 -1.27 8.14
CA SER A 377 36.66 -0.01 8.13
C SER A 377 37.08 0.38 6.70
N VAL A 378 37.39 1.67 6.51
CA VAL A 378 37.81 2.25 5.22
C VAL A 378 39.05 3.09 5.44
N GLN A 379 40.03 2.95 4.55
CA GLN A 379 41.27 3.72 4.52
C GLN A 379 41.56 4.13 3.08
N ASP A 380 41.20 5.36 2.72
CA ASP A 380 41.29 5.89 1.35
C ASP A 380 40.59 4.98 0.31
N ARG A 381 41.35 4.25 -0.51
CA ARG A 381 40.86 3.31 -1.53
C ARG A 381 40.64 1.88 -1.01
N ILE A 382 41.05 1.58 0.22
CA ILE A 382 41.01 0.22 0.79
C ILE A 382 39.82 0.09 1.73
N VAL A 383 38.86 -0.74 1.34
CA VAL A 383 37.72 -1.14 2.17
C VAL A 383 38.05 -2.49 2.81
N THR A 384 37.99 -2.55 4.14
CA THR A 384 38.12 -3.81 4.90
C THR A 384 36.73 -4.30 5.27
N VAL A 385 36.39 -5.52 4.85
CA VAL A 385 35.07 -6.14 5.12
C VAL A 385 35.12 -7.11 6.31
N GLU A 386 33.99 -7.33 6.97
CA GLU A 386 33.88 -8.19 8.16
C GLU A 386 34.13 -9.67 7.85
N GLN A 387 33.59 -10.16 6.73
CA GLN A 387 33.71 -11.54 6.24
C GLN A 387 34.23 -11.52 4.80
N GLU A 388 35.02 -12.52 4.43
CA GLU A 388 35.54 -12.66 3.06
C GLU A 388 34.43 -13.08 2.08
N TYR A 389 34.61 -12.73 0.81
CA TYR A 389 33.73 -13.17 -0.27
C TYR A 389 34.09 -14.60 -0.69
N ASN A 390 33.09 -15.39 -1.09
CA ASN A 390 33.30 -16.74 -1.58
C ASN A 390 32.41 -17.02 -2.81
N PRO A 391 32.98 -17.24 -4.01
CA PRO A 391 34.42 -17.19 -4.34
C PRO A 391 35.04 -15.79 -4.17
N ALA A 392 36.37 -15.71 -4.10
CA ALA A 392 37.07 -14.43 -3.96
C ALA A 392 36.88 -13.53 -5.21
N PRO A 393 36.69 -12.21 -5.07
CA PRO A 393 36.48 -11.31 -6.20
C PRO A 393 37.80 -11.15 -6.98
N GLN A 394 37.69 -10.74 -8.23
CA GLN A 394 38.85 -10.53 -9.10
C GLN A 394 39.13 -9.04 -9.29
N ALA A 395 40.31 -8.70 -9.81
CA ALA A 395 40.53 -7.39 -10.41
C ALA A 395 39.53 -7.18 -11.57
N GLU A 396 39.15 -5.93 -11.82
CA GLU A 396 38.07 -5.54 -12.74
C GLU A 396 36.68 -6.10 -12.41
N ALA A 397 36.45 -6.67 -11.22
CA ALA A 397 35.10 -6.95 -10.74
C ALA A 397 34.32 -5.64 -10.52
N GLY A 398 33.08 -5.57 -11.01
CA GLY A 398 32.18 -4.43 -10.75
C GLY A 398 31.71 -4.41 -9.30
N TRP A 399 31.72 -3.23 -8.66
CA TRP A 399 31.22 -3.04 -7.29
C TRP A 399 30.24 -1.86 -7.19
N ILE A 400 29.37 -1.89 -6.18
CA ILE A 400 28.55 -0.76 -5.71
C ILE A 400 28.51 -0.73 -4.17
N LEU A 401 28.21 0.44 -3.59
CA LEU A 401 28.02 0.63 -2.15
C LEU A 401 26.55 0.92 -1.82
N ASP A 402 25.99 0.16 -0.89
CA ASP A 402 24.70 0.41 -0.25
C ASP A 402 24.92 1.02 1.14
N GLN A 403 24.46 2.24 1.36
CA GLN A 403 24.69 3.03 2.57
C GLN A 403 23.36 3.44 3.22
N SER A 404 23.32 3.65 4.54
CA SER A 404 22.09 4.08 5.22
C SER A 404 21.55 5.41 4.72
N ASP A 405 22.44 6.34 4.32
CA ASP A 405 22.10 7.64 3.73
C ASP A 405 22.02 7.64 2.19
N LEU A 406 22.34 6.52 1.53
CA LEU A 406 22.24 6.36 0.09
C LEU A 406 22.05 4.89 -0.30
N ALA A 407 20.80 4.49 -0.52
CA ALA A 407 20.45 3.16 -0.95
C ALA A 407 20.77 2.92 -2.44
N ILE A 408 21.12 1.67 -2.76
CA ILE A 408 21.23 1.23 -4.16
C ILE A 408 19.85 1.19 -4.83
N GLN A 409 19.77 1.58 -6.10
CA GLN A 409 18.56 1.36 -6.88
C GLN A 409 18.53 -0.09 -7.37
N GLN A 410 17.39 -0.77 -7.20
CA GLN A 410 17.23 -2.16 -7.62
C GLN A 410 16.15 -2.28 -8.71
N PHE A 411 16.41 -3.13 -9.71
CA PHE A 411 15.52 -3.32 -10.85
C PHE A 411 15.37 -4.79 -11.21
N ARG A 412 14.15 -5.27 -11.42
CA ARG A 412 13.89 -6.61 -11.97
C ARG A 412 14.02 -6.60 -13.49
N VAL A 413 14.90 -7.45 -14.02
CA VAL A 413 15.14 -7.59 -15.46
C VAL A 413 13.88 -8.11 -16.16
N LYS A 414 13.28 -7.26 -16.99
CA LYS A 414 12.08 -7.55 -17.79
C LYS A 414 12.43 -8.15 -19.16
N ARG A 415 13.55 -7.72 -19.76
CA ARG A 415 14.01 -8.18 -21.08
C ARG A 415 15.52 -8.04 -21.19
N VAL A 416 16.15 -9.03 -21.81
CA VAL A 416 17.56 -9.02 -22.21
C VAL A 416 17.61 -9.21 -23.73
N VAL A 417 18.31 -8.34 -24.46
CA VAL A 417 18.47 -8.41 -25.91
C VAL A 417 19.95 -8.45 -26.25
N ASN A 418 20.41 -9.51 -26.91
CA ASN A 418 21.73 -9.53 -27.54
C ASN A 418 21.66 -8.70 -28.83
N ASN A 419 22.48 -7.65 -28.93
CA ASN A 419 22.48 -6.75 -30.08
C ASN A 419 23.30 -7.31 -31.27
N ASN A 420 23.96 -8.45 -31.09
CA ASN A 420 24.85 -9.11 -32.07
C ASN A 420 26.11 -8.32 -32.47
N ASP A 421 26.38 -7.19 -31.81
CA ASP A 421 27.56 -6.31 -31.97
C ASP A 421 28.60 -6.49 -30.84
N GLY A 422 28.41 -7.47 -29.95
CA GLY A 422 29.19 -7.66 -28.72
C GLY A 422 28.56 -7.03 -27.48
N THR A 423 27.48 -6.26 -27.62
CA THR A 423 26.73 -5.63 -26.53
C THR A 423 25.37 -6.29 -26.27
N VAL A 424 24.88 -6.09 -25.05
CA VAL A 424 23.58 -6.58 -24.57
C VAL A 424 22.78 -5.39 -24.04
N THR A 425 21.53 -5.25 -24.48
CA THR A 425 20.58 -4.27 -23.94
C THR A 425 19.74 -4.93 -22.84
N ILE A 426 19.73 -4.34 -21.65
CA ILE A 426 18.91 -4.78 -20.51
C ILE A 426 17.79 -3.77 -20.30
N ASN A 427 16.56 -4.26 -20.12
CA ASN A 427 15.41 -3.48 -19.66
C ASN A 427 15.01 -3.99 -18.28
N GLY A 428 14.86 -3.09 -17.31
CA GLY A 428 14.39 -3.38 -15.96
C GLY A 428 13.15 -2.57 -15.57
N LEU A 429 12.33 -3.14 -14.69
CA LEU A 429 11.30 -2.43 -13.91
C LEU A 429 11.82 -2.21 -12.48
N PRO A 430 11.40 -1.18 -11.75
CA PRO A 430 11.79 -1.00 -10.35
C PRO A 430 11.50 -2.23 -9.49
N TYR A 431 12.37 -2.48 -8.52
CA TYR A 431 12.18 -3.48 -7.48
C TYR A 431 12.45 -2.84 -6.12
N ASN A 432 11.37 -2.59 -5.38
CA ASN A 432 11.43 -2.07 -4.03
C ASN A 432 11.04 -3.20 -3.05
N PRO A 433 11.90 -3.60 -2.08
CA PRO A 433 11.57 -4.64 -1.11
C PRO A 433 10.49 -4.21 -0.10
N ASN A 434 10.30 -2.91 0.14
CA ASN A 434 9.28 -2.41 1.07
C ASN A 434 7.85 -2.69 0.60
N LYS A 435 7.64 -2.98 -0.70
CA LYS A 435 6.32 -3.29 -1.24
C LYS A 435 5.68 -4.55 -0.63
N PHE A 436 6.48 -5.52 -0.18
CA PHE A 436 5.94 -6.77 0.37
C PHE A 436 5.26 -6.56 1.73
N PRO A 437 5.89 -5.98 2.76
CA PRO A 437 5.21 -5.67 4.03
C PRO A 437 4.09 -4.62 3.90
N ARG A 438 4.17 -3.66 2.96
CA ARG A 438 3.02 -2.79 2.62
C ARG A 438 1.81 -3.59 2.12
N VAL A 439 2.05 -4.62 1.30
CA VAL A 439 1.02 -5.48 0.71
C VAL A 439 0.50 -6.53 1.68
N ASP A 440 1.36 -7.13 2.50
CA ASP A 440 1.01 -8.26 3.37
C ASP A 440 0.35 -7.81 4.68
N ASP A 441 0.84 -6.71 5.27
CA ASP A 441 0.49 -6.26 6.62
C ASP A 441 0.04 -4.78 6.66
N GLY A 442 -0.06 -4.09 5.51
CA GLY A 442 -0.41 -2.67 5.44
C GLY A 442 0.66 -1.71 5.98
N ALA A 443 1.90 -2.18 6.15
CA ALA A 443 2.92 -1.46 6.90
C ALA A 443 3.44 -0.21 6.17
N VAL A 444 3.15 0.97 6.71
CA VAL A 444 3.73 2.26 6.26
C VAL A 444 5.21 2.27 6.58
N ILE A 445 6.05 2.08 5.57
CA ILE A 445 7.51 2.03 5.66
C ILE A 445 8.09 3.06 4.69
N GLU A 446 8.91 3.97 5.23
CA GLU A 446 9.67 4.95 4.47
C GLU A 446 10.74 4.26 3.59
N ASP A 447 10.84 4.71 2.34
CA ASP A 447 11.83 4.19 1.40
C ASP A 447 13.20 4.84 1.64
N ARG A 448 14.25 4.02 1.75
CA ARG A 448 15.62 4.50 1.95
C ARG A 448 16.02 5.43 0.78
N PRO A 449 16.64 6.60 1.03
CA PRO A 449 16.89 7.59 0.00
C PRO A 449 17.86 7.05 -1.08
N VAL A 450 17.42 7.06 -2.34
CA VAL A 450 18.22 6.64 -3.50
C VAL A 450 19.05 7.78 -4.11
N THR A 451 19.07 8.95 -3.48
CA THR A 451 19.92 10.09 -3.84
C THR A 451 20.28 10.93 -2.62
N VAL A 452 21.50 11.47 -2.62
CA VAL A 452 21.96 12.52 -1.68
C VAL A 452 22.06 13.90 -2.34
N VAL A 453 21.62 14.02 -3.60
CA VAL A 453 21.26 15.34 -4.14
C VAL A 453 20.00 15.78 -3.40
N PRO A 454 19.98 16.92 -2.69
CA PRO A 454 18.75 17.40 -2.09
C PRO A 454 17.68 17.54 -3.19
N PRO A 455 16.44 17.05 -2.99
CA PRO A 455 15.35 17.41 -3.90
C PRO A 455 15.32 18.93 -3.95
N ARG A 456 15.34 19.52 -5.16
CA ARG A 456 15.54 20.97 -5.35
C ARG A 456 14.59 21.72 -4.42
N GLY A 457 15.14 22.26 -3.34
CA GLY A 457 14.37 22.91 -2.30
C GLY A 457 13.58 24.04 -2.90
N GLN A 458 12.38 24.29 -2.39
CA GLN A 458 11.68 25.50 -2.76
C GLN A 458 12.57 26.69 -2.40
N GLU A 459 12.88 27.52 -3.41
CA GLU A 459 13.77 28.67 -3.22
C GLU A 459 13.12 29.66 -2.23
N ALA A 460 13.95 30.41 -1.50
CA ALA A 460 13.46 31.41 -0.56
C ALA A 460 12.92 32.66 -1.30
N PRO A 461 11.96 33.41 -0.73
CA PRO A 461 11.44 34.63 -1.35
C PRO A 461 12.43 35.80 -1.25
N ASP A 462 12.94 36.24 -2.40
CA ASP A 462 13.75 37.46 -2.52
C ASP A 462 12.90 38.75 -2.41
N ASP A 463 13.60 39.88 -2.21
CA ASP A 463 13.04 41.24 -2.20
C ASP A 463 11.92 41.53 -1.18
N ILE A 464 11.92 40.84 -0.03
CA ILE A 464 10.94 41.10 1.04
C ILE A 464 11.06 42.55 1.54
N THR A 465 10.06 43.35 1.18
CA THR A 465 9.96 44.79 1.41
C THR A 465 8.76 45.10 2.29
N ILE A 466 8.93 46.05 3.21
CA ILE A 466 7.86 46.54 4.10
C ILE A 466 7.60 48.02 3.80
N SER A 467 6.32 48.39 3.76
CA SER A 467 5.84 49.76 3.65
C SER A 467 4.59 49.96 4.51
N SER A 468 4.09 51.20 4.58
CA SER A 468 2.83 51.51 5.26
C SER A 468 1.94 52.40 4.41
N LEU A 469 0.65 52.05 4.32
CA LEU A 469 -0.40 52.91 3.77
C LEU A 469 -1.17 53.56 4.92
N TYR A 470 -1.47 54.85 4.80
CA TYR A 470 -2.34 55.57 5.74
C TYR A 470 -3.66 55.90 5.06
N ARG A 471 -4.78 55.56 5.72
CA ARG A 471 -6.14 55.86 5.24
C ARG A 471 -7.01 56.38 6.38
N VAL A 472 -7.88 57.35 6.09
CA VAL A 472 -8.89 57.81 7.05
C VAL A 472 -10.21 57.14 6.72
N SER A 473 -10.77 56.39 7.68
CA SER A 473 -12.06 55.73 7.56
C SER A 473 -12.96 56.14 8.73
N GLN A 474 -14.16 56.64 8.43
CA GLN A 474 -15.14 57.11 9.44
C GLN A 474 -14.55 58.12 10.46
N GLY A 475 -13.56 58.93 10.05
CA GLY A 475 -12.86 59.89 10.91
C GLY A 475 -11.68 59.32 11.70
N ILE A 476 -11.45 58.00 11.67
CA ILE A 476 -10.33 57.33 12.32
C ILE A 476 -9.18 57.18 11.31
N GLY A 477 -7.98 57.60 11.70
CA GLY A 477 -6.74 57.31 10.96
C GLY A 477 -6.29 55.86 11.19
N ILE A 478 -6.20 55.08 10.12
CA ILE A 478 -5.73 53.69 10.13
C ILE A 478 -4.44 53.63 9.31
N THR A 479 -3.34 53.23 9.96
CA THR A 479 -2.12 52.82 9.27
C THR A 479 -2.15 51.30 9.05
N THR A 480 -1.88 50.88 7.82
CA THR A 480 -1.85 49.49 7.37
C THR A 480 -0.42 49.15 6.95
N LEU A 481 0.19 48.13 7.57
CA LEU A 481 1.46 47.56 7.08
C LEU A 481 1.19 46.82 5.78
N VAL A 482 2.02 47.04 4.77
CA VAL A 482 1.98 46.32 3.49
C VAL A 482 3.35 45.70 3.25
N ALA A 483 3.38 44.37 3.10
CA ALA A 483 4.60 43.63 2.78
C ALA A 483 4.50 42.99 1.38
N THR A 484 5.59 43.01 0.63
CA THR A 484 5.69 42.53 -0.76
C THR A 484 7.01 41.79 -1.00
N TRP A 485 7.02 40.83 -1.93
CA TRP A 485 8.23 40.06 -2.30
C TRP A 485 8.18 39.62 -3.77
N SER A 486 9.32 39.14 -4.29
CA SER A 486 9.43 38.64 -5.67
C SER A 486 8.77 37.26 -5.83
N PRO A 487 8.04 36.97 -6.93
CA PRO A 487 7.41 35.66 -7.14
C PRO A 487 8.43 34.55 -7.31
N VAL A 488 8.36 33.53 -6.46
CA VAL A 488 9.31 32.42 -6.47
C VAL A 488 8.85 31.32 -7.42
N LYS A 489 9.79 30.78 -8.21
CA LYS A 489 9.54 29.72 -9.17
C LYS A 489 9.02 28.45 -8.47
N ASN A 490 8.02 27.80 -9.07
CA ASN A 490 7.35 26.58 -8.58
C ASN A 490 6.58 26.71 -7.24
N ALA A 491 6.53 27.90 -6.62
CA ALA A 491 5.70 28.13 -5.44
C ALA A 491 4.21 28.19 -5.82
N ILE A 492 3.37 27.48 -5.08
CA ILE A 492 1.90 27.56 -5.17
C ILE A 492 1.30 28.39 -4.03
N ALA A 493 2.04 28.55 -2.93
CA ALA A 493 1.63 29.30 -1.76
C ALA A 493 2.83 29.89 -1.02
N TYR A 494 2.56 30.84 -0.13
CA TYR A 494 3.49 31.43 0.81
C TYR A 494 2.91 31.32 2.23
N GLU A 495 3.79 31.13 3.21
CA GLU A 495 3.51 31.38 4.62
C GLU A 495 4.26 32.63 5.07
N MET A 496 3.61 33.44 5.91
CA MET A 496 4.16 34.71 6.37
C MET A 496 3.98 34.84 7.88
N GLN A 497 4.98 35.46 8.51
CA GLN A 497 4.92 35.89 9.89
C GLN A 497 5.42 37.33 9.99
N TRP A 498 4.87 38.09 10.93
CA TRP A 498 5.36 39.41 11.29
C TRP A 498 5.56 39.53 12.79
N ARG A 499 6.41 40.47 13.21
CA ARG A 499 6.55 40.88 14.60
C ARG A 499 6.78 42.38 14.71
N GLN A 500 6.40 42.94 15.84
CA GLN A 500 6.73 44.32 16.23
C GLN A 500 7.78 44.29 17.34
N ASN A 501 8.87 45.05 17.15
CA ASN A 501 10.04 45.08 18.01
C ASN A 501 10.59 43.65 18.26
N ASN A 502 11.00 43.35 19.49
CA ASN A 502 11.46 42.01 19.91
C ASN A 502 10.31 41.10 20.41
N GLY A 503 9.07 41.35 19.98
CA GLY A 503 7.92 40.50 20.31
C GLY A 503 7.92 39.16 19.57
N ASP A 504 6.96 38.31 19.94
CA ASP A 504 6.71 37.02 19.30
C ASP A 504 6.27 37.15 17.83
N TRP A 505 6.47 36.07 17.06
CA TRP A 505 6.06 36.00 15.66
C TRP A 505 4.56 35.68 15.54
N ILE A 506 3.82 36.58 14.92
CA ILE A 506 2.39 36.43 14.63
C ILE A 506 2.23 35.78 13.25
N ASN A 507 1.55 34.63 13.21
CA ASN A 507 1.22 33.91 11.99
C ASN A 507 0.13 34.62 11.17
N LEU A 508 0.27 34.57 9.84
CA LEU A 508 -0.78 34.93 8.89
C LEU A 508 -1.25 33.70 8.11
N PRO A 509 -2.49 33.69 7.56
CA PRO A 509 -2.96 32.61 6.70
C PRO A 509 -2.08 32.42 5.46
N ARG A 510 -1.98 31.18 4.97
CA ARG A 510 -1.35 30.84 3.68
C ARG A 510 -2.02 31.62 2.54
N THR A 511 -1.24 32.10 1.57
CA THR A 511 -1.75 32.83 0.40
C THR A 511 -0.96 32.49 -0.86
N GLY A 512 -1.59 32.56 -2.04
CA GLY A 512 -0.91 32.49 -3.34
C GLY A 512 -0.32 33.83 -3.80
N ASN A 513 -0.69 34.95 -3.16
CA ASN A 513 -0.28 36.29 -3.56
C ASN A 513 1.10 36.65 -2.98
N THR A 514 1.91 37.41 -3.71
CA THR A 514 3.22 37.92 -3.22
C THR A 514 3.10 39.20 -2.39
N ARG A 515 1.99 39.35 -1.66
CA ARG A 515 1.63 40.52 -0.86
C ARG A 515 0.70 40.13 0.29
N PHE A 516 0.87 40.77 1.45
CA PHE A 516 -0.15 40.83 2.50
C PHE A 516 -0.26 42.23 3.11
N GLU A 517 -1.35 42.43 3.86
CA GLU A 517 -1.64 43.66 4.59
C GLU A 517 -1.96 43.34 6.05
N VAL A 518 -1.58 44.21 6.99
CA VAL A 518 -1.98 44.15 8.41
C VAL A 518 -2.50 45.53 8.82
N ASP A 519 -3.80 45.60 9.09
CA ASP A 519 -4.49 46.83 9.49
C ASP A 519 -4.24 47.22 10.95
N GLY A 520 -4.26 48.53 11.22
CA GLY A 520 -4.30 49.08 12.58
C GLY A 520 -2.96 49.05 13.33
N ILE A 521 -1.83 49.16 12.61
CA ILE A 521 -0.51 49.12 13.24
C ILE A 521 -0.22 50.36 14.11
N TYR A 522 0.52 50.12 15.20
CA TYR A 522 1.08 51.15 16.07
C TYR A 522 2.47 51.55 15.60
N THR A 523 2.99 52.68 16.08
CA THR A 523 4.38 53.07 15.79
C THR A 523 5.37 52.06 16.38
N GLY A 524 6.38 51.67 15.60
CA GLY A 524 7.44 50.77 16.05
C GLY A 524 8.26 50.18 14.91
N ARG A 525 9.18 49.28 15.27
CA ARG A 525 10.07 48.61 14.31
C ARG A 525 9.46 47.26 13.92
N TYR A 526 9.30 47.02 12.64
CA TYR A 526 8.63 45.84 12.09
C TYR A 526 9.60 44.95 11.34
N VAL A 527 9.45 43.64 11.54
CA VAL A 527 10.16 42.61 10.78
C VAL A 527 9.14 41.60 10.27
N VAL A 528 9.26 41.22 9.00
CA VAL A 528 8.46 40.20 8.34
C VAL A 528 9.37 39.05 7.95
N ARG A 529 8.88 37.82 8.01
CA ARG A 529 9.53 36.68 7.36
C ARG A 529 8.54 35.91 6.50
N VAL A 530 9.01 35.41 5.37
CA VAL A 530 8.21 34.68 4.38
C VAL A 530 8.93 33.40 3.99
N ARG A 531 8.17 32.32 3.76
CA ARG A 531 8.66 31.12 3.08
C ARG A 531 7.70 30.71 1.96
N ALA A 532 8.26 30.24 0.86
CA ALA A 532 7.51 29.72 -0.27
C ALA A 532 7.22 28.22 -0.09
N ILE A 533 6.13 27.73 -0.67
CA ILE A 533 5.68 26.33 -0.59
C ILE A 533 5.39 25.82 -1.99
N ASN A 534 5.97 24.67 -2.36
CA ASN A 534 5.80 24.05 -3.68
C ASN A 534 4.56 23.15 -3.76
N ALA A 535 4.29 22.59 -4.94
CA ALA A 535 3.16 21.69 -5.18
C ALA A 535 3.21 20.33 -4.46
N GLN A 536 4.23 20.08 -3.62
CA GLN A 536 4.43 18.88 -2.80
C GLN A 536 4.44 19.22 -1.29
N ASP A 537 3.90 20.40 -0.91
CA ASP A 537 3.97 21.04 0.42
C ASP A 537 5.39 21.25 1.00
N ILE A 538 6.43 21.11 0.17
CA ILE A 538 7.82 21.36 0.60
C ILE A 538 8.02 22.87 0.71
N ALA A 539 8.28 23.32 1.94
CA ALA A 539 8.52 24.72 2.25
C ALA A 539 10.01 25.10 2.10
N SER A 540 10.27 26.35 1.72
CA SER A 540 11.60 26.96 1.73
C SER A 540 12.08 27.20 3.17
N VAL A 541 13.36 27.58 3.31
CA VAL A 541 13.82 28.31 4.50
C VAL A 541 13.05 29.63 4.64
N TRP A 542 12.94 30.14 5.86
CA TRP A 542 12.38 31.46 6.13
C TRP A 542 13.37 32.55 5.75
N GLU A 543 13.02 33.38 4.77
CA GLU A 543 13.77 34.61 4.48
C GLU A 543 13.17 35.77 5.28
N ILE A 544 14.02 36.73 5.69
CA ILE A 544 13.68 37.75 6.69
C ILE A 544 13.90 39.15 6.10
N SER A 545 12.86 39.98 6.19
CA SER A 545 12.93 41.37 5.75
C SER A 545 13.99 42.17 6.50
N LYS A 546 14.45 43.27 5.90
CA LYS A 546 15.12 44.32 6.65
C LYS A 546 14.16 44.88 7.72
N GLU A 547 14.68 45.19 8.90
CA GLU A 547 13.90 45.83 9.96
C GLU A 547 13.51 47.24 9.52
N THR A 548 12.22 47.55 9.55
CA THR A 548 11.66 48.80 9.02
C THR A 548 10.84 49.51 10.09
N GLU A 549 11.16 50.76 10.39
CA GLU A 549 10.37 51.57 11.31
C GLU A 549 9.13 52.14 10.60
N LEU A 550 7.94 51.93 11.17
CA LEU A 550 6.67 52.38 10.62
C LEU A 550 5.97 53.33 11.60
N THR A 551 5.39 54.42 11.06
CA THR A 551 4.64 55.42 11.81
C THR A 551 3.16 55.08 11.84
N GLY A 552 2.75 54.43 12.93
CA GLY A 552 1.36 54.05 13.19
C GLY A 552 0.64 55.04 14.11
N LYS A 553 -0.40 54.56 14.78
CA LYS A 553 -1.13 55.33 15.79
C LYS A 553 -0.22 55.66 16.99
N SER A 554 -0.36 56.87 17.54
CA SER A 554 0.45 57.39 18.66
C SER A 554 -0.42 58.09 19.72
N GLY A 555 -0.01 57.99 20.98
CA GLY A 555 -0.68 58.63 22.13
C GLY A 555 -1.56 57.70 22.97
N ALA A 556 -1.65 58.00 24.27
CA ALA A 556 -2.69 57.47 25.16
C ALA A 556 -4.00 58.25 24.96
N PRO A 557 -5.19 57.66 25.23
CA PRO A 557 -6.46 58.37 25.11
C PRO A 557 -6.51 59.61 26.01
N LEU A 558 -7.09 60.69 25.48
CA LEU A 558 -7.20 61.96 26.19
C LEU A 558 -8.14 61.85 27.40
N PRO A 559 -7.85 62.55 28.52
CA PRO A 559 -8.69 62.50 29.72
C PRO A 559 -10.08 63.11 29.47
N PRO A 560 -11.13 62.61 30.17
CA PRO A 560 -12.49 63.14 30.03
C PRO A 560 -12.57 64.60 30.53
N LEU A 561 -13.45 65.38 29.88
CA LEU A 561 -13.70 66.79 30.18
C LEU A 561 -14.94 66.93 31.07
N ALA A 562 -15.07 68.11 31.69
CA ALA A 562 -16.31 68.57 32.35
C ALA A 562 -16.95 67.58 33.34
N LEU A 563 -16.12 66.85 34.11
CA LEU A 563 -16.60 65.93 35.15
C LEU A 563 -17.41 66.70 36.20
N ALA A 564 -18.69 66.34 36.34
CA ALA A 564 -19.65 66.97 37.24
C ALA A 564 -20.48 65.91 37.99
N THR A 565 -20.98 66.29 39.17
CA THR A 565 -21.89 65.46 39.96
C THR A 565 -23.19 66.21 40.27
N ARG A 566 -24.29 65.46 40.37
CA ARG A 566 -25.62 65.98 40.69
C ARG A 566 -26.33 65.06 41.66
N SER A 567 -26.75 65.60 42.81
CA SER A 567 -27.59 64.87 43.77
C SER A 567 -28.98 64.59 43.18
N LEU A 568 -29.48 63.39 43.42
CA LEU A 568 -30.83 62.92 43.10
C LEU A 568 -31.54 62.52 44.40
N VAL A 569 -32.86 62.37 44.36
CA VAL A 569 -33.62 61.81 45.48
C VAL A 569 -33.15 60.37 45.71
N HIS A 570 -32.52 60.12 46.87
CA HIS A 570 -31.84 58.87 47.23
C HIS A 570 -30.72 58.41 46.28
N GLY A 571 -30.03 59.31 45.57
CA GLY A 571 -28.90 58.92 44.70
C GLY A 571 -27.97 60.05 44.27
N VAL A 572 -26.97 59.72 43.46
CA VAL A 572 -26.03 60.66 42.83
C VAL A 572 -25.83 60.28 41.37
N GLN A 573 -25.88 61.27 40.48
CA GLN A 573 -25.44 61.16 39.09
C GLN A 573 -24.02 61.73 38.95
N VAL A 574 -23.19 61.05 38.17
CA VAL A 574 -21.89 61.53 37.67
C VAL A 574 -22.01 61.69 36.15
N SER A 575 -21.46 62.75 35.58
CA SER A 575 -21.46 63.02 34.13
C SER A 575 -20.17 63.68 33.67
N TRP A 576 -19.74 63.39 32.45
CA TRP A 576 -18.54 63.95 31.82
C TRP A 576 -18.79 64.18 30.32
N GLU A 577 -17.83 64.77 29.63
CA GLU A 577 -17.82 64.89 28.17
C GLU A 577 -16.52 64.33 27.59
N PHE A 578 -16.57 63.89 26.33
CA PHE A 578 -15.40 63.36 25.62
C PHE A 578 -14.70 64.47 24.82
N PRO A 579 -13.37 64.62 24.89
CA PRO A 579 -12.65 65.61 24.10
C PRO A 579 -12.70 65.29 22.60
N THR A 580 -12.72 66.33 21.77
CA THR A 580 -12.84 66.21 20.30
C THR A 580 -11.72 65.34 19.73
N GLY A 581 -12.08 64.15 19.24
CA GLY A 581 -11.15 63.18 18.67
C GLY A 581 -11.00 61.87 19.45
N SER A 582 -11.47 61.76 20.71
CA SER A 582 -11.34 60.54 21.53
C SER A 582 -12.37 59.43 21.20
N GLY A 583 -12.79 59.33 19.94
CA GLY A 583 -13.77 58.33 19.46
C GLY A 583 -13.25 56.89 19.42
N ASP A 584 -12.00 56.69 19.84
CA ASP A 584 -11.29 55.44 20.03
C ASP A 584 -11.26 54.97 21.49
N THR A 585 -11.87 55.72 22.41
CA THR A 585 -11.99 55.34 23.82
C THR A 585 -12.89 54.13 23.98
N LEU A 586 -12.44 53.06 24.64
CA LEU A 586 -13.26 51.86 24.85
C LEU A 586 -14.28 52.03 25.99
N ARG A 587 -13.83 52.58 27.13
CA ARG A 587 -14.62 52.80 28.34
C ARG A 587 -14.03 53.95 29.17
N THR A 588 -14.87 54.57 30.00
CA THR A 588 -14.45 55.42 31.12
C THR A 588 -14.61 54.62 32.41
N GLU A 589 -13.53 54.43 33.14
CA GLU A 589 -13.55 53.87 34.50
C GLU A 589 -13.91 54.99 35.49
N LEU A 590 -14.89 54.75 36.36
CA LEU A 590 -15.24 55.63 37.46
C LEU A 590 -14.73 55.06 38.77
N GLN A 591 -14.01 55.89 39.52
CA GLN A 591 -13.52 55.59 40.87
C GLN A 591 -14.01 56.67 41.85
N TYR A 592 -14.08 56.34 43.14
CA TYR A 592 -14.42 57.27 44.21
C TYR A 592 -13.49 57.06 45.41
N SER A 593 -13.26 58.09 46.22
CA SER A 593 -12.61 57.95 47.52
C SER A 593 -13.52 58.48 48.63
N LYS A 594 -13.27 57.99 49.85
CA LYS A 594 -13.82 58.54 51.10
C LYS A 594 -12.93 59.67 51.67
N ASN A 595 -11.69 59.78 51.19
CA ASN A 595 -10.73 60.77 51.63
C ASN A 595 -10.87 62.03 50.76
N GLN A 596 -10.92 63.20 51.38
CA GLN A 596 -11.19 64.47 50.70
C GLN A 596 -10.03 64.97 49.81
N ASP A 597 -8.86 64.33 49.92
CA ASP A 597 -7.67 64.52 49.07
C ASP A 597 -7.65 63.61 47.83
N GLY A 598 -8.63 62.70 47.69
CA GLY A 598 -8.68 61.71 46.60
C GLY A 598 -7.76 60.49 46.78
N SER A 599 -7.03 60.38 47.90
CA SER A 599 -6.16 59.23 48.18
C SER A 599 -6.94 57.93 48.35
N ALA A 600 -6.31 56.78 48.06
CA ALA A 600 -6.91 55.44 48.12
C ALA A 600 -8.26 55.31 47.37
N PRO A 601 -8.30 55.57 46.04
CA PRO A 601 -9.51 55.42 45.25
C PRO A 601 -9.99 53.97 45.20
N MET A 602 -11.31 53.80 45.20
CA MET A 602 -12.02 52.52 45.06
C MET A 602 -12.82 52.54 43.75
N PRO A 603 -12.85 51.44 42.98
CA PRO A 603 -13.65 51.37 41.76
C PRO A 603 -15.14 51.48 42.07
N LEU A 604 -15.86 52.26 41.24
CA LEU A 604 -17.31 52.42 41.29
C LEU A 604 -17.98 51.65 40.16
N SER A 605 -17.60 51.92 38.90
CA SER A 605 -18.15 51.27 37.71
C SER A 605 -17.36 51.59 36.45
N ASP A 606 -17.40 50.68 35.47
CA ASP A 606 -17.00 50.96 34.09
C ASP A 606 -18.20 51.40 33.26
N VAL A 607 -18.02 52.43 32.43
CA VAL A 607 -19.03 52.85 31.43
C VAL A 607 -18.41 52.81 30.05
N ALA A 608 -18.94 51.94 29.17
CA ALA A 608 -18.49 51.81 27.79
C ALA A 608 -18.81 53.07 26.96
N TYR A 609 -17.92 53.45 26.05
CA TYR A 609 -18.14 54.56 25.12
C TYR A 609 -19.33 54.27 24.17
N PRO A 610 -20.17 55.26 23.80
CA PRO A 610 -20.12 56.69 24.12
C PRO A 610 -20.89 57.07 25.41
N GLY A 611 -21.10 56.13 26.33
CA GLY A 611 -21.74 56.40 27.62
C GLY A 611 -20.97 57.45 28.41
N LYS A 612 -21.66 58.54 28.78
CA LYS A 612 -21.05 59.73 29.40
C LYS A 612 -21.68 60.16 30.73
N SER A 613 -22.49 59.29 31.33
CA SER A 613 -23.01 59.51 32.69
C SER A 613 -23.36 58.19 33.38
N TYR A 614 -23.29 58.19 34.70
CA TYR A 614 -23.59 57.06 35.58
C TYR A 614 -24.49 57.52 36.74
N GLN A 615 -25.42 56.68 37.20
CA GLN A 615 -26.29 56.97 38.34
C GLN A 615 -26.19 55.87 39.40
N GLN A 616 -25.84 56.25 40.63
CA GLN A 616 -25.86 55.39 41.79
C GLN A 616 -27.08 55.73 42.66
N MET A 617 -28.02 54.79 42.78
CA MET A 617 -29.15 54.89 43.72
C MET A 617 -28.85 54.10 45.01
N GLY A 618 -29.26 54.66 46.15
CA GLY A 618 -29.22 53.99 47.45
C GLY A 618 -30.40 53.06 47.64
N ARG A 619 -30.17 51.83 48.14
CA ARG A 619 -31.25 50.89 48.47
C ARG A 619 -31.78 51.17 49.88
N SER A 620 -33.09 51.31 50.00
CA SER A 620 -33.80 51.21 51.29
C SER A 620 -33.74 49.78 51.83
N ARG A 621 -33.87 49.63 53.15
CA ARG A 621 -33.84 48.34 53.86
C ARG A 621 -35.16 48.15 54.59
N GLU A 622 -36.01 47.30 54.04
CA GLU A 622 -37.15 46.72 54.75
C GLU A 622 -36.80 45.28 55.14
N MET A 623 -37.19 44.89 56.36
CA MET A 623 -37.19 43.51 56.86
C MET A 623 -38.51 43.32 57.61
N PRO A 624 -39.19 42.17 57.44
CA PRO A 624 -40.55 41.98 57.95
C PRO A 624 -40.58 41.81 59.48
N ALA A 625 -41.72 42.17 60.07
CA ALA A 625 -42.15 41.74 61.39
C ALA A 625 -43.36 40.80 61.22
N GLU A 626 -43.43 39.74 62.03
CA GLU A 626 -44.43 38.68 61.88
C GLU A 626 -45.65 38.86 62.81
N TRP A 627 -46.84 38.55 62.28
CA TRP A 627 -48.07 38.20 63.02
C TRP A 627 -48.74 39.33 63.85
N PRO A 628 -50.03 39.22 64.30
CA PRO A 628 -50.85 38.00 64.46
C PRO A 628 -52.21 37.92 63.73
N GLU A 629 -52.64 36.66 63.58
CA GLU A 629 -53.99 36.08 63.43
C GLU A 629 -55.01 36.71 62.46
N PHE A 630 -55.19 36.07 61.30
CA PHE A 630 -56.29 35.10 61.10
C PHE A 630 -55.84 33.95 60.18
#